data_AF-A0A2V7F313-F1
#
_entry.id   AF-A0A2V7F313-F1
#
_cell.length_a   1.000
_cell.length_b   1.000
_cell.length_c   1.000
_cell.angle_alpha   90.00
_cell.angle_beta   90.00
_cell.angle_gamma   90.00
#
_symmetry.space_group_name_H-M   'P 1'
#
loop_
_entity.id
_entity.type
_entity.pdbx_description
1 polymer ?
#
loop_
_entity_poly.entity_id
_entity_poly.type
_entity_poly.pdbx_seq_one_letter_code
_entity_poly.pdbx_strand_id
1 'polypeptide(L)'
;MTKLGTFRPALPLTPLILMALLTVGQAADREVDAQGDKELARLTQKIDKTAADGDADRVTARIVGEWKGTRFKVDAASAPGALTLQDVQNLRAKGVGFGDISILLALTAKQPNPASAKSLRYVFAVRQAGEGWSKIARDLGYKTLGSVIRSVKATERDVTRLAAERGQKPERMGEMEKPGKRR
;
A
#
# COMPACT_ATOMS: atom_id res chain seq x y z
N MET A 1 -8.68 61.49 -69.86
CA MET A 1 -7.38 61.31 -69.18
C MET A 1 -7.50 60.15 -68.20
N THR A 2 -6.53 59.26 -68.30
CA THR A 2 -6.30 57.94 -67.69
C THR A 2 -6.48 57.86 -66.18
N LYS A 3 -7.05 56.76 -65.66
CA LYS A 3 -6.30 55.73 -64.86
C LYS A 3 -7.20 54.58 -64.38
N LEU A 4 -6.79 53.35 -64.76
CA LEU A 4 -7.14 52.09 -64.10
C LEU A 4 -6.63 52.10 -62.65
N GLY A 5 -7.45 51.58 -61.73
CA GLY A 5 -7.07 51.29 -60.35
C GLY A 5 -7.65 49.95 -59.91
N THR A 6 -6.82 48.92 -59.98
CA THR A 6 -7.08 47.51 -59.66
C THR A 6 -7.37 47.33 -58.17
N PHE A 7 -8.54 46.78 -57.81
CA PHE A 7 -8.85 46.36 -56.44
C PHE A 7 -8.27 44.96 -56.18
N ARG A 8 -7.44 44.84 -55.13
CA ARG A 8 -7.12 43.58 -54.46
C ARG A 8 -7.12 43.83 -52.95
N PRO A 9 -8.05 43.26 -52.17
CA PRO A 9 -7.87 43.19 -50.72
C PRO A 9 -6.96 42.00 -50.38
N ALA A 10 -5.82 42.29 -49.76
CA ALA A 10 -4.99 41.30 -49.11
C ALA A 10 -5.65 40.87 -47.79
N LEU A 11 -5.98 39.58 -47.65
CA LEU A 11 -6.34 39.00 -46.35
C LEU A 11 -5.07 38.94 -45.46
N PRO A 12 -5.10 39.48 -44.24
CA PRO A 12 -4.09 39.12 -43.25
C PRO A 12 -4.40 37.72 -42.69
N LEU A 13 -3.49 36.78 -42.94
CA LEU A 13 -3.43 35.47 -42.28
C LEU A 13 -3.23 35.68 -40.77
N THR A 14 -4.28 35.46 -39.99
CA THR A 14 -4.20 35.26 -38.54
C THR A 14 -3.42 33.99 -38.23
N PRO A 15 -2.30 34.03 -37.46
CA PRO A 15 -1.72 32.82 -36.93
C PRO A 15 -2.63 32.29 -35.81
N LEU A 16 -3.29 31.17 -36.08
CA LEU A 16 -3.95 30.34 -35.08
C LEU A 16 -2.85 29.72 -34.20
N ILE A 17 -2.46 30.41 -33.12
CA ILE A 17 -1.56 29.84 -32.12
C ILE A 17 -2.35 28.72 -31.42
N LEU A 18 -2.06 27.50 -31.84
CA LEU A 18 -2.52 26.27 -31.24
C LEU A 18 -1.94 26.19 -29.82
N MET A 19 -2.70 26.67 -28.83
CA MET A 19 -2.44 26.40 -27.42
C MET A 19 -2.75 24.92 -27.14
N ALA A 20 -1.83 24.04 -27.54
CA ALA A 20 -1.76 22.68 -27.04
C ALA A 20 -1.21 22.73 -25.60
N LEU A 21 -2.07 23.12 -24.65
CA LEU A 21 -1.78 22.94 -23.23
C LEU A 21 -1.69 21.43 -22.95
N LEU A 22 -0.53 21.01 -22.44
CA LEU A 22 -0.20 19.65 -22.05
C LEU A 22 -1.31 18.99 -21.22
N THR A 23 -1.98 17.99 -21.79
CA THR A 23 -2.83 17.03 -21.06
C THR A 23 -2.17 15.66 -20.88
N VAL A 24 -0.88 15.51 -21.25
CA VAL A 24 -0.16 14.24 -21.28
C VAL A 24 0.12 13.66 -19.87
N GLY A 25 0.06 14.47 -18.80
CA GLY A 25 0.35 14.01 -17.43
C GLY A 25 -0.75 13.14 -16.80
N GLN A 26 -2.03 13.47 -17.00
CA GLN A 26 -3.11 12.85 -16.23
C GLN A 26 -3.40 11.39 -16.61
N ALA A 27 -3.12 11.00 -17.86
CA ALA A 27 -3.29 9.62 -18.31
C ALA A 27 -2.20 8.70 -17.73
N ALA A 28 -0.94 9.16 -17.76
CA ALA A 28 0.19 8.42 -17.21
C ALA A 28 0.08 8.26 -15.68
N ASP A 29 -0.33 9.30 -14.96
CA ASP A 29 -0.52 9.22 -13.50
C ASP A 29 -1.61 8.21 -13.13
N ARG A 30 -2.74 8.19 -13.87
CA ARG A 30 -3.82 7.21 -13.65
C ARG A 30 -3.40 5.78 -13.96
N GLU A 31 -2.53 5.58 -14.94
CA GLU A 31 -1.99 4.26 -15.27
C GLU A 31 -1.05 3.76 -14.17
N VAL A 32 -0.16 4.62 -13.67
CA VAL A 32 0.74 4.32 -12.54
C VAL A 32 -0.07 3.99 -11.28
N ASP A 33 -1.11 4.77 -10.99
CA ASP A 33 -2.03 4.51 -9.89
C ASP A 33 -2.70 3.15 -10.04
N ALA A 34 -3.28 2.86 -11.21
CA ALA A 34 -3.95 1.59 -11.46
C ALA A 34 -2.99 0.40 -11.35
N GLN A 35 -1.74 0.55 -11.76
CA GLN A 35 -0.71 -0.48 -11.59
C GLN A 35 -0.36 -0.66 -10.11
N GLY A 36 -0.19 0.42 -9.35
CA GLY A 36 0.08 0.37 -7.92
C GLY A 36 -1.05 -0.30 -7.13
N ASP A 37 -2.31 0.03 -7.43
CA ASP A 37 -3.48 -0.62 -6.83
C ASP A 37 -3.54 -2.11 -7.13
N LYS A 38 -3.28 -2.51 -8.39
CA LYS A 38 -3.21 -3.93 -8.79
C LYS A 38 -2.10 -4.67 -8.05
N GLU A 39 -0.93 -4.06 -7.88
CA GLU A 39 0.18 -4.66 -7.16
C GLU A 39 -0.14 -4.83 -5.67
N LEU A 40 -0.71 -3.81 -5.03
CA LEU A 40 -1.16 -3.90 -3.64
C LEU A 40 -2.25 -4.95 -3.45
N ALA A 41 -3.19 -5.08 -4.40
CA ALA A 41 -4.23 -6.11 -4.36
C ALA A 41 -3.62 -7.53 -4.42
N ARG A 42 -2.63 -7.75 -5.31
CA ARG A 42 -1.92 -9.04 -5.41
C ARG A 42 -1.16 -9.37 -4.13
N LEU A 43 -0.46 -8.40 -3.56
CA LEU A 43 0.27 -8.60 -2.30
C LEU A 43 -0.67 -8.89 -1.14
N THR A 44 -1.78 -8.17 -1.06
CA THR A 44 -2.83 -8.37 -0.05
C THR A 44 -3.36 -9.80 -0.10
N GLN A 45 -3.76 -10.25 -1.30
CA GLN A 45 -4.25 -11.61 -1.50
C GLN A 45 -3.22 -12.66 -1.08
N LYS A 46 -1.93 -12.43 -1.39
CA LYS A 46 -0.85 -13.36 -1.03
C LYS A 46 -0.63 -13.41 0.48
N ILE A 47 -0.60 -12.25 1.15
CA ILE A 47 -0.48 -12.16 2.61
C ILE A 47 -1.66 -12.87 3.28
N ASP A 48 -2.88 -12.55 2.87
CA ASP A 48 -4.09 -13.08 3.49
C ASP A 48 -4.22 -14.59 3.29
N LYS A 49 -3.88 -15.09 2.09
CA LYS A 49 -3.84 -16.52 1.82
C LYS A 49 -2.82 -17.23 2.72
N THR A 50 -1.58 -16.77 2.75
CA THR A 50 -0.52 -17.37 3.58
C THR A 50 -0.84 -17.27 5.07
N ALA A 51 -1.44 -16.16 5.51
CA ALA A 51 -1.82 -15.95 6.90
C ALA A 51 -3.01 -16.82 7.32
N ALA A 52 -3.94 -17.13 6.41
CA ALA A 52 -5.06 -18.05 6.67
C ALA A 52 -4.57 -19.48 6.98
N ASP A 53 -3.47 -19.90 6.36
CA ASP A 53 -2.80 -21.17 6.65
C ASP A 53 -1.92 -21.11 7.92
N GLY A 54 -1.75 -19.90 8.48
CA GLY A 54 -0.86 -19.59 9.59
C GLY A 54 -1.57 -19.43 10.94
N ASP A 55 -0.76 -19.22 11.98
CA ASP A 55 -1.25 -18.80 13.30
C ASP A 55 -1.45 -17.28 13.29
N ALA A 56 -2.70 -16.85 13.42
CA ALA A 56 -3.09 -15.44 13.35
C ALA A 56 -2.41 -14.58 14.44
N ASP A 57 -2.15 -15.12 15.63
CA ASP A 57 -1.48 -14.39 16.70
C ASP A 57 0.01 -14.21 16.39
N ARG A 58 0.65 -15.25 15.82
CA ARG A 58 2.04 -15.13 15.35
C ARG A 58 2.16 -14.14 14.19
N VAL A 59 1.20 -14.12 13.26
CA VAL A 59 1.17 -13.12 12.17
C VAL A 59 0.99 -11.71 12.73
N THR A 60 0.07 -11.52 13.67
CA THR A 60 -0.14 -10.25 14.38
C THR A 60 1.14 -9.78 15.07
N ALA A 61 1.78 -10.67 15.84
CA ALA A 61 3.03 -10.36 16.52
C ALA A 61 4.16 -10.04 15.55
N ARG A 62 4.22 -10.71 14.39
CA ARG A 62 5.20 -10.40 13.35
C ARG A 62 5.00 -9.02 12.75
N ILE A 63 3.76 -8.66 12.41
CA ILE A 63 3.42 -7.34 11.87
C ILE A 63 3.77 -6.25 12.90
N VAL A 64 3.37 -6.40 14.16
CA VAL A 64 3.74 -5.44 15.21
C VAL A 64 5.27 -5.35 15.38
N GLY A 65 5.96 -6.49 15.26
CA GLY A 65 7.41 -6.58 15.28
C GLY A 65 8.11 -5.79 14.17
N GLU A 66 7.57 -5.79 12.95
CA GLU A 66 8.09 -5.04 11.80
C GLU A 66 8.12 -3.53 12.07
N TRP A 67 7.14 -3.04 12.82
CA TRP A 67 6.96 -1.62 13.10
C TRP A 67 7.57 -1.15 14.42
N LYS A 68 8.37 -1.99 15.10
CA LYS A 68 9.08 -1.58 16.32
C LYS A 68 9.93 -0.34 16.07
N GLY A 69 9.82 0.63 16.97
CA GLY A 69 10.50 1.93 16.86
C GLY A 69 9.77 2.96 16.00
N THR A 70 8.71 2.58 15.29
CA THR A 70 7.87 3.52 14.56
C THR A 70 6.76 4.05 15.48
N ARG A 71 6.52 5.36 15.47
CA ARG A 71 5.44 5.99 16.22
C ARG A 71 4.22 6.21 15.31
N PHE A 72 3.08 5.66 15.71
CA PHE A 72 1.82 5.77 15.01
C PHE A 72 0.90 6.75 15.72
N LYS A 73 0.32 7.64 14.94
CA LYS A 73 -0.88 8.36 15.37
C LYS A 73 -2.08 7.45 15.12
N VAL A 74 -2.49 6.66 16.12
CA VAL A 74 -3.62 5.71 15.97
C VAL A 74 -4.94 6.45 15.82
N ASP A 75 -5.13 7.49 16.64
CA ASP A 75 -6.30 8.37 16.60
C ASP A 75 -5.90 9.85 16.46
N ALA A 76 -6.81 10.68 15.94
CA ALA A 76 -6.57 12.12 15.75
C ALA A 76 -6.25 12.87 17.05
N ALA A 77 -6.89 12.48 18.17
CA ALA A 77 -6.73 13.10 19.48
C ALA A 77 -5.60 12.49 20.31
N SER A 78 -5.02 11.36 19.88
CA SER A 78 -3.97 10.66 20.61
C SER A 78 -2.58 11.14 20.21
N ALA A 79 -1.68 11.17 21.20
CA ALA A 79 -0.26 11.35 20.93
C ALA A 79 0.30 10.15 20.14
N PRO A 80 1.30 10.35 19.24
CA PRO A 80 1.93 9.25 18.54
C PRO A 80 2.60 8.25 19.49
N GLY A 81 2.19 6.98 19.40
CA GLY A 81 2.63 5.88 20.27
C GLY A 81 3.15 4.69 19.48
N ALA A 82 3.67 3.68 20.18
CA ALA A 82 4.04 2.42 19.53
C ALA A 82 2.78 1.68 19.05
N LEU A 83 2.89 0.96 17.92
CA LEU A 83 1.85 0.05 17.49
C LEU A 83 1.74 -1.12 18.48
N THR A 84 0.52 -1.44 18.92
CA THR A 84 0.28 -2.55 19.86
C THR A 84 -0.35 -3.75 19.16
N LEU A 85 -0.30 -4.93 19.80
CA LEU A 85 -1.05 -6.11 19.36
C LEU A 85 -2.55 -5.83 19.29
N GLN A 86 -3.06 -5.10 20.30
CA GLN A 86 -4.47 -4.74 20.38
C GLN A 86 -4.91 -3.88 19.19
N ASP A 87 -4.08 -2.96 18.71
CA ASP A 87 -4.42 -2.13 17.53
C ASP A 87 -4.64 -3.00 16.29
N VAL A 88 -3.78 -3.99 16.07
CA VAL A 88 -3.89 -4.92 14.93
C VAL A 88 -5.08 -5.86 15.12
N GLN A 89 -5.27 -6.42 16.33
CA GLN A 89 -6.41 -7.29 16.65
C GLN A 89 -7.74 -6.55 16.51
N ASN A 90 -7.82 -5.27 16.87
CA ASN A 90 -9.01 -4.44 16.68
C ASN A 90 -9.35 -4.25 15.19
N LEU A 91 -8.36 -4.13 14.32
CA LEU A 91 -8.59 -4.10 12.87
C LEU A 91 -9.05 -5.47 12.35
N ARG A 92 -8.45 -6.56 12.83
CA ARG A 92 -8.89 -7.93 12.50
C ARG A 92 -10.32 -8.19 12.92
N ALA A 93 -10.72 -7.76 14.11
CA ALA A 93 -12.09 -7.87 14.63
C ALA A 93 -13.11 -7.11 13.78
N LYS A 94 -12.68 -6.09 13.01
CA LYS A 94 -13.50 -5.37 12.03
C LYS A 94 -13.51 -6.02 10.64
N GLY A 95 -12.98 -7.23 10.51
CA GLY A 95 -12.94 -7.98 9.26
C GLY A 95 -11.81 -7.58 8.29
N VAL A 96 -10.85 -6.74 8.72
CA VAL A 96 -9.76 -6.28 7.85
C VAL A 96 -8.70 -7.38 7.70
N GLY A 97 -8.34 -7.75 6.47
CA GLY A 97 -7.26 -8.70 6.18
C GLY A 97 -5.89 -8.24 6.68
N PHE A 98 -4.95 -9.17 6.89
CA PHE A 98 -3.57 -8.83 7.23
C PHE A 98 -2.87 -8.06 6.11
N GLY A 99 -3.21 -8.35 4.86
CA GLY A 99 -2.73 -7.58 3.71
C GLY A 99 -3.19 -6.12 3.76
N ASP A 100 -4.48 -5.88 3.94
CA ASP A 100 -5.03 -4.52 4.07
C ASP A 100 -4.49 -3.80 5.32
N ILE A 101 -4.32 -4.50 6.45
CA ILE A 101 -3.66 -3.95 7.64
C ILE A 101 -2.24 -3.49 7.31
N SER A 102 -1.46 -4.28 6.56
CA SER A 102 -0.10 -3.89 6.20
C SER A 102 -0.05 -2.61 5.36
N ILE A 103 -1.03 -2.41 4.47
CA ILE A 103 -1.17 -1.17 3.67
C ILE A 103 -1.54 0.00 4.58
N LEU A 104 -2.53 -0.17 5.46
CA LEU A 104 -2.96 0.87 6.41
C LEU A 104 -1.81 1.35 7.30
N LEU A 105 -1.01 0.42 7.81
CA LEU A 105 0.17 0.73 8.62
C LEU A 105 1.23 1.45 7.80
N ALA A 106 1.52 0.99 6.58
CA ALA A 106 2.50 1.64 5.70
C ALA A 106 2.10 3.06 5.28
N LEU A 107 0.82 3.27 4.94
CA LEU A 107 0.25 4.59 4.62
C LEU A 107 0.23 5.53 5.83
N THR A 108 0.12 4.99 7.05
CA THR A 108 0.12 5.82 8.26
C THR A 108 1.54 6.19 8.67
N ALA A 109 2.46 5.23 8.66
CA ALA A 109 3.82 5.40 9.15
C ALA A 109 4.69 6.27 8.23
N LYS A 110 4.44 6.24 6.92
CA LYS A 110 5.35 6.81 5.91
C LYS A 110 4.82 8.05 5.21
N GLN A 111 3.90 8.78 5.87
CA GLN A 111 3.29 9.96 5.25
C GLN A 111 4.35 11.01 4.94
N PRO A 112 4.38 11.55 3.70
CA PRO A 112 5.41 12.50 3.28
C PRO A 112 5.42 13.81 4.07
N ASN A 113 4.27 14.20 4.63
CA ASN A 113 4.14 15.41 5.42
C ASN A 113 3.79 15.08 6.88
N PRO A 114 4.78 15.00 7.78
CA PRO A 114 4.56 14.71 9.20
C PRO A 114 3.67 15.75 9.91
N ALA A 115 3.73 17.02 9.50
CA ALA A 115 2.99 18.10 10.14
C ALA A 115 1.47 17.98 9.93
N SER A 116 1.05 17.43 8.79
CA SER A 116 -0.35 17.17 8.46
C SER A 116 -0.71 15.68 8.54
N ALA A 117 0.10 14.88 9.25
CA ALA A 117 -0.06 13.44 9.24
C ALA A 117 -1.42 12.99 9.78
N LYS A 118 -2.13 12.22 8.97
CA LYS A 118 -3.43 11.63 9.31
C LYS A 118 -3.24 10.37 10.13
N SER A 119 -4.20 10.11 11.00
CA SER A 119 -4.18 8.96 11.90
C SER A 119 -4.51 7.66 11.17
N LEU A 120 -4.10 6.52 11.75
CA LEU A 120 -4.49 5.18 11.27
C LEU A 120 -6.02 5.07 11.16
N ARG A 121 -6.75 5.59 12.15
CA ARG A 121 -8.22 5.59 12.15
C ARG A 121 -8.81 6.40 11.00
N TYR A 122 -8.18 7.53 10.62
CA TYR A 122 -8.59 8.28 9.42
C TYR A 122 -8.38 7.48 8.14
N VAL A 123 -7.18 6.93 7.94
CA VAL A 123 -6.84 6.15 6.73
C VAL A 123 -7.78 4.93 6.61
N PHE A 124 -8.08 4.30 7.73
CA PHE A 124 -9.05 3.21 7.79
C PHE A 124 -10.47 3.65 7.41
N ALA A 125 -10.93 4.80 7.93
CA ALA A 125 -12.28 5.30 7.63
C ALA A 125 -12.46 5.64 6.14
N VAL A 126 -11.49 6.30 5.51
CA VAL A 126 -11.58 6.59 4.06
C VAL A 126 -11.50 5.32 3.21
N ARG A 127 -10.75 4.31 3.66
CA ARG A 127 -10.76 2.99 3.02
C ARG A 127 -12.13 2.33 3.12
N GLN A 128 -12.77 2.37 4.30
CA GLN A 128 -14.11 1.82 4.49
C GLN A 128 -15.18 2.56 3.66
N ALA A 129 -14.97 3.84 3.36
CA ALA A 129 -15.83 4.61 2.46
C ALA A 129 -15.70 4.20 0.98
N GLY A 130 -14.85 3.22 0.65
CA GLY A 130 -14.69 2.67 -0.70
C GLY A 130 -13.57 3.30 -1.50
N GLU A 131 -12.72 4.14 -0.89
CA GLU A 131 -11.61 4.74 -1.62
C GLU A 131 -10.50 3.72 -1.97
N GLY A 132 -9.96 3.86 -3.19
CA GLY A 132 -8.81 3.09 -3.66
C GLY A 132 -7.50 3.53 -3.01
N TRP A 133 -6.51 2.63 -2.94
CA TRP A 133 -5.25 2.91 -2.23
C TRP A 133 -4.46 4.04 -2.85
N SER A 134 -4.40 4.13 -4.18
CA SER A 134 -3.73 5.23 -4.87
C SER A 134 -4.37 6.58 -4.56
N LYS A 135 -5.71 6.64 -4.50
CA LYS A 135 -6.43 7.87 -4.14
C LYS A 135 -6.11 8.28 -2.70
N ILE A 136 -6.23 7.34 -1.75
CA ILE A 136 -5.90 7.59 -0.35
C ILE A 136 -4.44 8.06 -0.22
N ALA A 137 -3.50 7.42 -0.92
CA ALA A 137 -2.10 7.82 -0.89
C ALA A 137 -1.88 9.24 -1.41
N ARG A 138 -2.51 9.63 -2.54
CA ARG A 138 -2.43 11.00 -3.04
C ARG A 138 -3.01 12.02 -2.06
N ASP A 139 -4.15 11.70 -1.44
CA ASP A 139 -4.79 12.57 -0.45
C ASP A 139 -3.92 12.73 0.82
N LEU A 140 -3.06 11.76 1.12
CA LEU A 140 -2.04 11.82 2.16
C LEU A 140 -0.72 12.49 1.70
N GLY A 141 -0.63 12.92 0.44
CA GLY A 141 0.51 13.63 -0.13
C GLY A 141 1.58 12.74 -0.78
N TYR A 142 1.31 11.44 -0.98
CA TYR A 142 2.23 10.56 -1.69
C TYR A 142 2.25 10.89 -3.19
N LYS A 143 3.45 10.94 -3.77
CA LYS A 143 3.62 11.02 -5.22
C LYS A 143 3.37 9.68 -5.90
N THR A 144 3.72 8.57 -5.25
CA THR A 144 3.52 7.20 -5.75
C THR A 144 3.33 6.23 -4.59
N LEU A 145 2.78 5.04 -4.89
CA LEU A 145 2.65 3.94 -3.94
C LEU A 145 3.97 3.18 -3.69
N GLY A 146 5.10 3.57 -4.30
CA GLY A 146 6.33 2.77 -4.28
C GLY A 146 6.88 2.49 -2.88
N SER A 147 6.80 3.45 -1.94
CA SER A 147 7.23 3.24 -0.55
C SER A 147 6.29 2.32 0.23
N VAL A 148 4.99 2.38 -0.07
CA VAL A 148 3.93 1.54 0.51
C VAL A 148 4.10 0.10 0.03
N ILE A 149 4.21 -0.09 -1.30
CA ILE A 149 4.43 -1.41 -1.93
C ILE A 149 5.68 -2.08 -1.36
N ARG A 150 6.79 -1.34 -1.18
CA ARG A 150 8.01 -1.90 -0.57
C ARG A 150 7.79 -2.41 0.86
N SER A 151 7.02 -1.68 1.67
CA SER A 151 6.65 -2.14 3.01
C SER A 151 5.79 -3.39 2.96
N VAL A 152 4.74 -3.39 2.14
CA VAL A 152 3.83 -4.53 2.03
C VAL A 152 4.56 -5.78 1.51
N LYS A 153 5.53 -5.63 0.59
CA LYS A 153 6.42 -6.73 0.16
C LYS A 153 7.29 -7.27 1.30
N ALA A 154 7.75 -6.42 2.21
CA ALA A 154 8.51 -6.86 3.37
C ALA A 154 7.62 -7.69 4.30
N THR A 155 6.40 -7.22 4.58
CA THR A 155 5.40 -7.98 5.33
C THR A 155 5.07 -9.32 4.67
N GLU A 156 4.86 -9.34 3.34
CA GLU A 156 4.59 -10.58 2.60
C GLU A 156 5.71 -11.62 2.76
N ARG A 157 6.96 -11.19 2.59
CA ARG A 157 8.12 -12.08 2.79
C ARG A 157 8.19 -12.63 4.22
N ASP A 158 7.92 -11.78 5.19
CA ASP A 158 7.98 -12.14 6.60
C ASP A 158 6.89 -13.13 7.00
N VAL A 159 5.67 -12.93 6.51
CA VAL A 159 4.55 -13.87 6.69
C VAL A 159 4.82 -15.20 5.98
N THR A 160 5.36 -15.15 4.76
CA THR A 160 5.77 -16.36 4.01
C THR A 160 6.87 -17.13 4.73
N ARG A 161 7.87 -16.44 5.29
CA ARG A 161 8.91 -17.07 6.11
C ARG A 161 8.33 -17.71 7.36
N LEU A 162 7.43 -17.02 8.05
CA LEU A 162 6.76 -17.52 9.25
C LEU A 162 5.98 -18.82 8.97
N ALA A 163 5.30 -18.90 7.83
CA ALA A 163 4.61 -20.10 7.38
C ALA A 163 5.59 -21.25 7.06
N ALA A 164 6.70 -20.96 6.39
CA ALA A 164 7.73 -21.96 6.06
C ALA A 164 8.43 -22.54 7.31
N GLU A 165 8.65 -21.72 8.35
CA GLU A 165 9.22 -22.17 9.64
C GLU A 165 8.27 -23.11 10.39
N ARG A 166 6.95 -23.00 10.18
CA ARG A 166 5.96 -23.94 10.72
C ARG A 166 6.05 -25.31 10.05
N GLY A 167 6.22 -25.33 8.72
CA GLY A 167 6.37 -26.59 7.95
C GLY A 167 7.66 -27.37 8.28
N GLN A 168 8.61 -26.74 8.97
CA GLN A 168 9.87 -27.37 9.41
C GLN A 168 9.87 -27.79 10.90
N LYS A 169 8.79 -27.53 11.66
CA LYS A 169 8.69 -28.01 13.05
C LYS A 169 8.40 -29.53 13.01
N PRO A 170 9.16 -30.35 13.75
CA PRO A 170 9.69 -31.59 13.20
C PRO A 170 8.74 -32.79 13.34
N GLU A 171 8.52 -33.50 12.22
CA GLU A 171 8.24 -34.94 12.22
C GLU A 171 9.47 -35.78 12.68
N ARG A 172 10.59 -35.14 13.06
CA ARG A 172 11.75 -35.79 13.69
C ARG A 172 11.59 -36.02 15.20
N MET A 173 10.46 -36.59 15.62
CA MET A 173 10.33 -37.13 16.97
C MET A 173 9.61 -38.48 16.99
N GLY A 174 9.70 -39.22 15.88
CA GLY A 174 8.98 -40.46 15.70
C GLY A 174 9.75 -41.61 15.05
N GLU A 175 11.08 -41.59 14.90
CA GLU A 175 11.79 -42.81 14.47
C GLU A 175 13.32 -42.77 14.68
N MET A 176 13.77 -43.13 15.88
CA MET A 176 15.01 -43.88 16.15
C MET A 176 14.96 -44.22 17.65
N GLU A 177 14.93 -45.48 18.08
CA GLU A 177 15.92 -46.49 17.76
C GLU A 177 15.33 -47.92 17.81
N LYS A 178 15.68 -48.74 16.82
CA LYS A 178 15.36 -50.17 16.70
C LYS A 178 16.28 -51.04 17.61
N PRO A 179 15.96 -52.33 17.81
CA PRO A 179 16.32 -53.14 18.97
C PRO A 179 17.72 -53.77 18.92
N GLY A 180 18.37 -53.98 20.08
CA GLY A 180 19.74 -54.51 20.16
C GLY A 180 20.14 -55.23 21.46
N LYS A 181 19.59 -56.44 21.68
CA LYS A 181 20.18 -57.71 22.18
C LYS A 181 21.35 -57.74 23.22
N ARG A 182 21.15 -58.64 24.20
CA ARG A 182 22.09 -59.53 24.96
C ARG A 182 22.42 -59.16 26.43
N ARG A 183 21.83 -59.88 27.37
CA ARG A 183 22.49 -60.95 28.15
C ARG A 183 21.46 -61.92 28.69
#